data_AF-A0A4Q5QLC7-F1
#
_entry.id   AF-A0A4Q5QLC7-F1
#
_cell.length_a   1.000
_cell.length_b   1.000
_cell.length_c   1.000
_cell.angle_alpha   90.00
_cell.angle_beta   90.00
_cell.angle_gamma   90.00
#
_symmetry.space_group_name_H-M   'P 1'
#
loop_
_entity.id
_entity.type
_entity.pdbx_description
1 polymer ?
#
loop_
_entity_poly.entity_id
_entity_poly.type
_entity_poly.pdbx_seq_one_letter_code
_entity_poly.pdbx_strand_id
1 'polypeptide(L)'
;MGACTLFAKIWDEHVVSDLGDGAVLLHVDRHLLHDLGGSRGLLDLKQRGLTVHSPGLTFATPDHAISTARDRVGTTETGWDLLHALRAETEEAGIQLFDVGQRGQGIVHVIGPELGLSLPGTLIVCGDSHTCTHGGMGALAFGIGSS
;
A
#
# COMPACT_ATOMS: atom_id res chain seq x y z
N MET A 1 -6.64 33.03 -2.20
CA MET A 1 -7.24 31.69 -2.16
C MET A 1 -8.41 31.73 -1.20
N GLY A 2 -9.61 31.31 -1.65
CA GLY A 2 -10.79 31.23 -0.79
C GLY A 2 -10.68 30.12 0.24
N ALA A 3 -11.63 30.02 1.15
CA ALA A 3 -11.70 28.89 2.08
C ALA A 3 -11.93 27.58 1.29
N CYS A 4 -11.11 26.56 1.56
CA CYS A 4 -11.21 25.24 0.97
C CYS A 4 -11.11 24.16 2.05
N THR A 5 -11.75 23.01 1.81
CA THR A 5 -11.74 21.86 2.73
C THR A 5 -10.35 21.22 2.76
N LEU A 6 -10.05 20.45 3.81
CA LEU A 6 -8.80 19.67 3.87
C LEU A 6 -8.67 18.74 2.65
N PHE A 7 -9.77 18.08 2.29
CA PHE A 7 -9.83 17.22 1.10
C PHE A 7 -9.43 17.99 -0.17
N ALA A 8 -10.05 19.15 -0.42
CA ALA A 8 -9.77 19.93 -1.63
C ALA A 8 -8.31 20.39 -1.68
N LYS A 9 -7.75 20.84 -0.55
CA LYS A 9 -6.34 21.24 -0.47
C LYS A 9 -5.40 20.11 -0.88
N ILE A 10 -5.55 18.94 -0.27
CA ILE A 10 -4.69 17.80 -0.56
C ILE A 10 -4.92 17.33 -1.99
N TRP A 11 -6.18 17.18 -2.42
CA TRP A 11 -6.52 16.77 -3.78
C TRP A 11 -5.86 17.68 -4.84
N ASP A 12 -6.07 19.00 -4.72
CA ASP A 12 -5.58 19.97 -5.69
C ASP A 12 -4.04 20.00 -5.77
N GLU A 13 -3.34 19.77 -4.65
CA GLU A 13 -1.87 19.62 -4.62
C GLU A 13 -1.37 18.35 -5.32
N HIS A 14 -2.22 17.32 -5.45
CA HIS A 14 -1.85 16.03 -6.06
C HIS A 14 -2.30 15.89 -7.52
N VAL A 15 -3.07 16.83 -8.06
CA VAL A 15 -3.44 16.80 -9.48
C VAL A 15 -2.20 17.05 -10.35
N VAL A 16 -1.79 16.02 -11.09
CA VAL A 16 -0.70 16.09 -12.08
C VAL A 16 -1.23 16.60 -13.41
N SER A 17 -2.40 16.14 -13.82
CA SER A 17 -3.06 16.56 -15.07
C SER A 17 -4.57 16.37 -14.99
N ASP A 18 -5.30 17.31 -15.58
CA ASP A 18 -6.70 17.09 -15.95
C ASP A 18 -6.73 16.21 -17.21
N LEU A 19 -7.54 15.15 -17.19
CA LEU A 19 -7.71 14.22 -18.31
C LEU A 19 -9.03 14.46 -19.07
N GLY A 20 -9.84 15.43 -18.63
CA GLY A 20 -11.18 15.68 -19.15
C GLY A 20 -12.24 14.79 -18.50
N ASP A 21 -13.52 15.11 -18.77
CA ASP A 21 -14.69 14.34 -18.32
C ASP A 21 -14.75 14.06 -16.79
N GLY A 22 -14.18 14.96 -16.00
CA GLY A 22 -14.12 14.84 -14.54
C GLY A 22 -13.07 13.85 -14.03
N ALA A 23 -12.22 13.32 -14.91
CA ALA A 23 -11.09 12.49 -14.56
C ALA A 23 -9.81 13.33 -14.45
N VAL A 24 -9.01 13.05 -13.42
CA VAL A 24 -7.69 13.65 -13.23
C VAL A 24 -6.67 12.58 -12.94
N LEU A 25 -5.43 12.83 -13.31
CA LEU A 25 -4.29 12.03 -12.88
C LEU A 25 -3.79 12.56 -11.54
N LEU A 26 -3.77 11.72 -10.52
CA LEU A 26 -3.26 12.05 -9.20
C LEU A 26 -1.87 11.46 -8.97
N HIS A 27 -1.01 12.21 -8.29
CA HIS A 27 0.20 11.67 -7.71
C HIS A 27 -0.12 10.86 -6.45
N VAL A 28 0.56 9.74 -6.26
CA VAL A 28 0.44 8.87 -5.08
C VAL A 28 1.76 8.91 -4.33
N ASP A 29 1.75 9.38 -3.08
CA ASP A 29 2.96 9.45 -2.27
C ASP A 29 3.37 8.10 -1.72
N ARG A 30 2.40 7.26 -1.36
CA ARG A 30 2.65 5.96 -0.73
C ARG A 30 1.72 4.92 -1.29
N HIS A 31 2.30 3.78 -1.64
CA HIS A 31 1.58 2.57 -1.98
C HIS A 31 1.87 1.49 -0.95
N LEU A 32 0.84 1.00 -0.27
CA LEU A 32 0.98 -0.08 0.71
C LEU A 32 0.47 -1.39 0.13
N LEU A 33 1.18 -2.48 0.41
CA LEU A 33 0.87 -3.83 -0.05
C LEU A 33 0.72 -4.78 1.13
N HIS A 34 -0.12 -5.80 0.95
CA HIS A 34 -0.27 -6.91 1.87
C HIS A 34 -0.34 -8.25 1.12
N ASP A 35 -0.34 -9.35 1.86
CA ASP A 35 -0.18 -10.71 1.37
C ASP A 35 -1.35 -11.25 0.53
N LEU A 36 -2.55 -10.68 0.58
CA LEU A 36 -3.66 -11.14 -0.28
C LEU A 36 -3.59 -10.64 -1.73
N GLY A 37 -3.11 -9.41 -1.93
CA GLY A 37 -3.18 -8.73 -3.23
C GLY A 37 -1.83 -8.25 -3.77
N GLY A 38 -0.84 -8.05 -2.91
CA GLY A 38 0.41 -7.39 -3.27
C GLY A 38 1.22 -8.14 -4.32
N SER A 39 1.42 -9.44 -4.13
CA SER A 39 2.18 -10.26 -5.10
C SER A 39 1.49 -10.37 -6.45
N ARG A 40 0.15 -10.47 -6.50
CA ARG A 40 -0.61 -10.51 -7.75
C ARG A 40 -0.37 -9.25 -8.59
N GLY A 41 -0.49 -8.07 -8.00
CA GLY A 41 -0.29 -6.81 -8.73
C GLY A 41 1.14 -6.68 -9.29
N LEU A 42 2.14 -7.13 -8.54
CA LEU A 42 3.54 -7.14 -9.00
C LEU A 42 3.76 -8.13 -10.16
N LEU A 43 3.18 -9.33 -10.06
CA LEU A 43 3.21 -10.32 -11.13
C LEU A 43 2.54 -9.80 -12.41
N ASP A 44 1.41 -9.11 -12.29
CA ASP A 44 0.68 -8.56 -13.44
C ASP A 44 1.50 -7.45 -14.14
N LEU A 45 2.20 -6.60 -13.39
CA LEU A 45 3.16 -5.64 -13.95
C LEU A 45 4.27 -6.37 -14.72
N LYS A 46 4.87 -7.40 -14.12
CA LYS A 46 5.94 -8.19 -14.73
C LYS A 46 5.49 -8.90 -16.01
N GLN A 47 4.29 -9.47 -16.02
CA GLN A 47 3.69 -10.09 -17.21
C GLN A 47 3.48 -9.08 -18.36
N ARG A 48 3.21 -7.82 -18.02
CA ARG A 48 3.10 -6.72 -18.99
C ARG A 48 4.46 -6.14 -19.41
N GLY A 49 5.57 -6.66 -18.88
CA GLY A 49 6.91 -6.12 -19.12
C GLY A 49 7.14 -4.76 -18.47
N LEU A 50 6.39 -4.43 -17.42
CA LEU A 50 6.47 -3.18 -16.67
C LEU A 50 7.21 -3.38 -15.35
N THR A 51 7.76 -2.29 -14.83
CA THR A 51 8.40 -2.24 -13.52
C THR A 51 7.62 -1.32 -12.59
N VAL A 52 7.79 -1.52 -11.28
CA VAL A 52 7.26 -0.59 -10.28
C VAL A 52 7.98 0.76 -10.45
N HIS A 53 7.22 1.83 -10.72
CA HIS A 53 7.80 3.14 -11.00
C HIS A 53 8.59 3.72 -9.82
N SER A 54 8.06 3.59 -8.59
CA SER A 54 8.63 4.17 -7.37
C SER A 54 8.71 3.13 -6.24
N PRO A 55 9.62 2.15 -6.31
CA PRO A 55 9.70 1.08 -5.30
C PRO A 55 10.05 1.61 -3.91
N GLY A 56 10.86 2.68 -3.81
CA GLY A 56 11.16 3.34 -2.53
C GLY A 56 10.00 4.10 -1.88
N LEU A 57 8.86 4.23 -2.57
CA LEU A 57 7.61 4.79 -2.05
C LEU A 57 6.53 3.70 -1.87
N THR A 58 6.90 2.44 -2.08
CA THR A 58 6.03 1.28 -1.94
C THR A 58 6.52 0.44 -0.77
N PHE A 59 5.60 -0.01 0.08
CA PHE A 59 5.91 -0.74 1.31
C PHE A 59 4.99 -1.95 1.45
N ALA A 60 5.51 -3.07 1.95
CA ALA A 60 4.74 -4.29 2.11
C ALA A 60 4.80 -4.83 3.54
N THR A 61 3.74 -5.50 3.99
CA THR A 61 3.72 -6.27 5.25
C THR A 61 2.77 -7.46 5.10
N PRO A 62 3.10 -8.66 5.59
CA PRO A 62 2.14 -9.75 5.70
C PRO A 62 1.31 -9.60 6.98
N ASP A 63 -0.01 -9.56 6.84
CA ASP A 63 -0.93 -9.38 7.97
C ASP A 63 -2.30 -10.07 7.82
N HIS A 64 -2.65 -10.64 6.66
CA HIS A 64 -3.96 -11.26 6.45
C HIS A 64 -3.95 -12.79 6.54
N ALA A 65 -2.97 -13.44 5.90
CA ALA A 65 -2.99 -14.89 5.67
C ALA A 65 -2.05 -15.67 6.61
N ILE A 66 -1.22 -14.96 7.37
CA ILE A 66 -0.28 -15.53 8.33
C ILE A 66 -0.90 -15.55 9.74
N SER A 67 -0.78 -16.70 10.41
CA SER A 67 -1.30 -16.86 11.77
C SER A 67 -0.65 -15.89 12.76
N THR A 68 -1.48 -15.29 13.62
CA THR A 68 -1.01 -14.43 14.72
C THR A 68 -0.47 -15.23 15.91
N ALA A 69 -0.63 -16.56 15.93
CA ALA A 69 -0.09 -17.41 16.98
C ALA A 69 1.44 -17.37 17.03
N ARG A 70 2.00 -17.72 18.20
CA ARG A 70 3.44 -17.92 18.37
C ARG A 70 3.94 -18.93 17.33
N ASP A 71 5.10 -18.65 16.74
CA ASP A 71 5.73 -19.45 15.67
C ASP A 71 4.84 -19.64 14.43
N ARG A 72 3.80 -18.81 14.28
CA ARG A 72 2.85 -18.83 13.14
C ARG A 72 2.12 -20.16 12.97
N VAL A 73 1.96 -20.90 14.07
CA VAL A 73 1.22 -22.16 14.11
C VAL A 73 -0.21 -21.94 13.62
N GLY A 74 -0.67 -22.80 12.71
CA GLY A 74 -2.00 -22.71 12.10
C GLY A 74 -2.06 -21.87 10.82
N THR A 75 -0.94 -21.33 10.35
CA THR A 75 -0.86 -20.77 8.98
C THR A 75 -1.14 -21.87 7.97
N THR A 76 -2.06 -21.63 7.06
CA THR A 76 -2.45 -22.58 6.00
C THR A 76 -1.37 -22.66 4.93
N GLU A 77 -1.41 -23.71 4.10
CA GLU A 77 -0.55 -23.83 2.93
C GLU A 77 -0.67 -22.59 2.02
N THR A 78 -1.91 -22.17 1.72
CA THR A 78 -2.18 -20.96 0.96
C THR A 78 -1.58 -19.70 1.60
N GLY A 79 -1.62 -19.59 2.94
CA GLY A 79 -1.00 -18.46 3.63
C GLY A 79 0.52 -18.43 3.46
N TRP A 80 1.16 -19.59 3.51
CA TRP A 80 2.60 -19.71 3.21
C TRP A 80 2.91 -19.36 1.76
N ASP A 81 2.10 -19.83 0.81
CA ASP A 81 2.29 -19.53 -0.62
C ASP A 81 2.20 -18.03 -0.89
N LEU A 82 1.20 -17.34 -0.31
CA LEU A 82 1.03 -15.91 -0.43
C LEU A 82 2.21 -15.13 0.16
N LEU A 83 2.70 -15.54 1.34
CA LEU A 83 3.89 -14.93 1.95
C LEU A 83 5.15 -15.14 1.12
N HIS A 84 5.38 -16.35 0.61
CA HIS A 84 6.53 -16.64 -0.24
C HIS A 84 6.48 -15.83 -1.55
N ALA A 85 5.30 -15.73 -2.16
CA ALA A 85 5.09 -14.89 -3.34
C ALA A 85 5.34 -13.40 -3.01
N LEU A 86 4.80 -12.88 -1.91
CA LEU A 86 5.04 -11.50 -1.51
C LEU A 86 6.53 -11.22 -1.30
N ARG A 87 7.27 -12.12 -0.64
CA ARG A 87 8.72 -12.01 -0.45
C ARG A 87 9.47 -11.95 -1.78
N ALA A 88 9.23 -12.92 -2.66
CA ALA A 88 9.93 -13.01 -3.94
C ALA A 88 9.68 -11.77 -4.81
N GLU A 89 8.42 -11.36 -4.95
CA GLU A 89 8.06 -10.24 -5.82
C GLU A 89 8.50 -8.89 -5.24
N THR A 90 8.48 -8.71 -3.92
CA THR A 90 8.97 -7.47 -3.30
C THR A 90 10.50 -7.38 -3.34
N GLU A 91 11.22 -8.48 -3.14
CA GLU A 91 12.67 -8.53 -3.31
C GLU A 91 13.08 -8.17 -4.75
N GLU A 92 12.44 -8.79 -5.75
CA GLU A 92 12.72 -8.51 -7.17
C GLU A 92 12.38 -7.06 -7.56
N ALA A 93 11.29 -6.51 -7.04
CA ALA A 93 10.89 -5.13 -7.29
C ALA A 93 11.67 -4.08 -6.48
N GLY A 94 12.51 -4.50 -5.52
CA GLY A 94 13.22 -3.60 -4.61
C GLY A 94 12.31 -2.86 -3.63
N ILE A 95 11.18 -3.48 -3.26
CA ILE A 95 10.19 -2.95 -2.33
C ILE A 95 10.57 -3.32 -0.90
N GLN A 96 10.44 -2.36 0.02
CA GLN A 96 10.68 -2.63 1.44
C GLN A 96 9.55 -3.49 2.04
N LEU A 97 9.90 -4.70 2.47
CA LEU A 97 9.01 -5.63 3.17
C LEU A 97 9.29 -5.63 4.68
N PHE A 98 8.27 -5.33 5.48
CA PHE A 98 8.30 -5.53 6.93
C PHE A 98 7.86 -6.96 7.25
N ASP A 99 8.79 -7.90 7.11
CA ASP A 99 8.48 -9.33 7.11
C ASP A 99 8.17 -9.90 8.50
N VAL A 100 7.58 -11.09 8.52
CA VAL A 100 7.31 -11.88 9.72
C VAL A 100 8.56 -12.00 10.59
N GLY A 101 8.46 -11.52 11.83
CA GLY A 101 9.54 -11.57 12.82
C GLY A 101 10.52 -10.39 12.75
N GLN A 102 10.35 -9.48 11.79
CA GLN A 102 11.11 -8.23 11.72
C GLN A 102 10.45 -7.12 12.55
N ARG A 103 11.26 -6.16 12.98
CA ARG A 103 10.76 -4.93 13.60
C ARG A 103 9.97 -4.14 12.55
N GLY A 104 8.78 -3.68 12.93
CA GLY A 104 7.89 -2.93 12.03
C GLY A 104 6.85 -3.78 11.31
N GLN A 105 6.87 -5.10 11.47
CA GLN A 105 5.78 -5.96 10.98
C GLN A 105 4.52 -5.77 11.83
N GLY A 106 3.38 -5.73 11.17
CA GLY A 106 2.07 -5.57 11.80
C GLY A 106 0.98 -5.36 10.75
N ILE A 107 -0.22 -5.03 11.21
CA ILE A 107 -1.37 -4.74 10.35
C ILE A 107 -1.03 -3.53 9.48
N VAL A 108 -1.26 -3.60 8.16
CA VAL A 108 -0.82 -2.59 7.18
C VAL A 108 -1.22 -1.16 7.56
N HIS A 109 -2.45 -0.98 8.05
CA HIS A 109 -2.98 0.33 8.45
C HIS A 109 -2.57 0.77 9.86
N VAL A 110 -2.02 -0.13 10.68
CA VAL A 110 -1.42 0.20 11.99
C VAL A 110 0.03 0.62 11.80
N ILE A 111 0.81 -0.15 11.03
CA ILE A 111 2.23 0.14 10.84
C ILE A 111 2.44 1.41 10.00
N GLY A 112 1.50 1.78 9.14
CA GLY A 112 1.61 3.00 8.32
C GLY A 112 1.87 4.25 9.17
N PRO A 113 0.99 4.60 10.13
CA PRO A 113 1.25 5.68 11.07
C PRO A 113 2.45 5.42 12.01
N GLU A 114 2.58 4.21 12.58
CA GLU A 114 3.64 3.90 13.56
C GLU A 114 5.05 4.05 13.00
N LEU A 115 5.24 3.75 11.71
CA LEU A 115 6.52 3.82 11.01
C LEU A 115 6.72 5.15 10.28
N GLY A 116 5.80 6.11 10.41
CA GLY A 116 5.88 7.40 9.74
C GLY A 116 5.67 7.33 8.22
N LEU A 117 5.02 6.28 7.73
CA LEU A 117 4.62 6.17 6.32
C LEU A 117 3.36 7.01 6.04
N SER A 118 2.51 7.18 7.05
CA SER A 118 1.32 8.04 6.97
C SER A 118 1.62 9.42 7.54
N LEU A 119 1.80 10.40 6.65
CA LEU A 119 2.13 11.77 7.03
C LEU A 119 0.97 12.72 6.66
N PRO A 120 0.79 13.83 7.39
CA PRO A 120 -0.20 14.84 7.02
C PRO A 120 0.01 15.33 5.59
N GLY A 121 -1.08 15.43 4.83
CA GLY A 121 -1.04 15.92 3.46
C GLY A 121 -0.71 14.88 2.39
N THR A 122 -0.31 13.65 2.75
CA THR A 122 0.01 12.64 1.72
C THR A 122 -1.23 12.03 1.09
N LEU A 123 -1.14 11.61 -0.17
CA LEU A 123 -2.06 10.68 -0.82
C LEU A 123 -1.55 9.23 -0.74
N ILE A 124 -2.32 8.35 -0.10
CA ILE A 124 -1.96 6.95 0.15
C ILE A 124 -2.96 6.01 -0.52
N VAL A 125 -2.46 4.95 -1.16
CA VAL A 125 -3.31 3.88 -1.71
C VAL A 125 -2.86 2.52 -1.21
N CYS A 126 -3.81 1.60 -1.09
CA CYS A 126 -3.56 0.21 -0.75
C CYS A 126 -4.69 -0.66 -1.30
N GLY A 127 -4.40 -1.93 -1.59
CA GLY A 127 -5.37 -2.95 -2.02
C GLY A 127 -6.37 -3.38 -0.95
N ASP A 128 -6.68 -2.53 0.04
CA ASP A 128 -7.52 -2.82 1.19
C ASP A 128 -8.62 -1.76 1.39
N SER A 129 -9.82 -2.18 1.78
CA SER A 129 -10.97 -1.29 1.95
C SER A 129 -10.86 -0.33 3.13
N HIS A 130 -10.02 -0.62 4.13
CA HIS A 130 -9.81 0.17 5.34
C HIS A 130 -8.67 1.17 5.21
N THR A 131 -8.14 1.38 4.01
CA THR A 131 -7.10 2.39 3.72
C THR A 131 -7.48 3.81 4.18
N CYS A 132 -8.78 4.12 4.28
CA CYS A 132 -9.27 5.37 4.84
C CYS A 132 -8.80 5.65 6.29
N THR A 133 -8.33 4.63 7.02
CA THR A 133 -7.74 4.74 8.37
C THR A 133 -6.64 5.80 8.44
N HIS A 134 -5.83 5.94 7.39
CA HIS A 134 -4.74 6.91 7.33
C HIS A 134 -5.23 8.38 7.35
N GLY A 135 -6.51 8.62 7.09
CA GLY A 135 -7.15 9.93 7.27
C GLY A 135 -7.07 10.45 8.71
N GLY A 136 -6.92 9.56 9.70
CA GLY A 136 -6.64 9.95 11.09
C GLY A 136 -5.34 10.73 11.26
N MET A 137 -4.40 10.60 10.32
CA MET A 137 -3.13 11.34 10.28
C MET A 137 -3.19 12.59 9.39
N GLY A 138 -4.37 12.94 8.87
CA GLY A 138 -4.53 14.05 7.93
C GLY A 138 -4.06 13.73 6.50
N ALA A 139 -3.96 12.45 6.14
CA ALA A 139 -3.71 11.99 4.78
C ALA A 139 -5.03 11.83 3.99
N LEU A 140 -4.94 11.90 2.66
CA LEU A 140 -6.00 11.46 1.77
C LEU A 140 -5.71 10.00 1.38
N ALA A 141 -6.61 9.06 1.67
CA ALA A 141 -6.27 7.64 1.56
C ALA A 141 -7.41 6.80 0.97
N PHE A 142 -7.10 6.01 -0.05
CA PHE A 142 -8.08 5.25 -0.84
C PHE A 142 -7.74 3.77 -0.92
N GLY A 143 -8.74 2.93 -0.67
CA GLY A 143 -8.68 1.53 -1.06
C GLY A 143 -8.83 1.41 -2.58
N ILE A 144 -7.93 0.68 -3.22
CA ILE A 144 -7.93 0.46 -4.68
C ILE A 144 -8.03 -1.04 -5.00
N GLY A 145 -8.47 -1.37 -6.21
CA GLY A 145 -8.41 -2.74 -6.73
C GLY A 145 -7.01 -3.11 -7.20
N SER A 146 -6.83 -4.36 -7.65
CA SER A 146 -5.56 -4.85 -8.18
C SER A 146 -5.31 -4.54 -9.67
N SER A 147 -6.28 -3.91 -10.36
CA SER A 147 -6.30 -3.68 -11.82
C SER A 147 -5.75 -2.33 -12.24
#